data_AF-A0A9D1ZCC3-F1
#
_entry.id   AF-A0A9D1ZCC3-F1
#
_cell.length_a   1.000
_cell.length_b   1.000
_cell.length_c   1.000
_cell.angle_alpha   90.00
_cell.angle_beta   90.00
_cell.angle_gamma   90.00
#
_symmetry.space_group_name_H-M   'P 1'
#
loop_
_entity.id
_entity.type
_entity.pdbx_description
1 polymer ?
#
loop_
_entity_poly.entity_id
_entity_poly.type
_entity_poly.pdbx_seq_one_letter_code
_entity_poly.pdbx_strand_id
1 'polypeptide(L)'
;METSFSELKCKFVVNVTDGRNLGKTNDVVFTYPEGRVLGIVVPGGRGLRLFKNNDMFISLKSIVKIGADVVLVDLKSSPKPDRPCKKPHYEEYCQPERPEGRRSFEEYE
;
A
#
# COMPACT_ATOMS: atom_id res chain seq x y z
N MET A 1 7.41 -16.98 -12.23
CA MET A 1 6.60 -15.81 -12.60
C MET A 1 6.98 -14.69 -11.67
N GLU A 2 7.31 -13.54 -12.22
CA GLU A 2 7.60 -12.31 -11.50
C GLU A 2 6.44 -11.34 -11.79
N THR A 3 6.13 -10.44 -10.85
CA THR A 3 5.11 -9.39 -11.06
C THR A 3 5.64 -8.09 -10.49
N SER A 4 5.45 -7.00 -11.23
CA SER A 4 5.87 -5.67 -10.79
C SER A 4 4.84 -5.04 -9.86
N PHE A 5 5.26 -4.04 -9.07
CA PHE A 5 4.32 -3.24 -8.29
C PHE A 5 3.25 -2.55 -9.16
N SER A 6 3.64 -2.07 -10.35
CA SER A 6 2.73 -1.45 -11.30
C SER A 6 1.62 -2.39 -11.75
N GLU A 7 1.94 -3.66 -12.00
CA GLU A 7 0.93 -4.69 -12.30
C GLU A 7 0.05 -4.98 -11.10
N LEU A 8 0.64 -5.10 -9.91
CA LEU A 8 -0.08 -5.39 -8.67
C LEU A 8 -1.09 -4.28 -8.31
N LYS A 9 -0.75 -3.02 -8.60
CA LYS A 9 -1.61 -1.83 -8.43
C LYS A 9 -2.85 -1.86 -9.33
N CYS A 10 -2.77 -2.55 -10.46
CA CYS A 10 -3.90 -2.68 -11.39
C CYS A 10 -4.88 -3.78 -10.97
N LYS A 11 -4.46 -4.74 -10.14
CA LYS A 11 -5.25 -5.90 -9.73
C LYS A 11 -6.22 -5.56 -8.59
N PHE A 12 -7.42 -6.14 -8.63
CA PHE A 12 -8.37 -6.06 -7.52
C PHE A 12 -8.02 -7.07 -6.44
N VAL A 13 -8.30 -6.76 -5.18
CA VAL A 13 -8.09 -7.67 -4.06
C VAL A 13 -9.44 -8.19 -3.58
N VAL A 14 -9.61 -9.50 -3.56
CA VAL A 14 -10.88 -10.16 -3.23
C VAL A 14 -10.66 -11.17 -2.12
N ASN A 15 -11.48 -11.09 -1.08
CA ASN A 15 -11.46 -12.03 0.02
C ASN A 15 -12.17 -13.33 -0.39
N VAL A 16 -11.48 -14.47 -0.26
CA VAL A 16 -12.01 -15.79 -0.66
C VAL A 16 -13.08 -16.31 0.29
N THR A 17 -13.19 -15.73 1.48
CA THR A 17 -14.04 -16.24 2.56
C THR A 17 -15.48 -15.74 2.44
N ASP A 18 -15.65 -14.50 1.98
CA ASP A 18 -16.94 -13.83 1.83
C ASP A 18 -17.16 -13.25 0.42
N GLY A 19 -16.19 -13.37 -0.48
CA GLY A 19 -16.25 -12.84 -1.84
C GLY A 19 -16.16 -11.31 -1.95
N ARG A 20 -15.88 -10.60 -0.85
CA ARG A 20 -15.88 -9.12 -0.87
C ARG A 20 -14.69 -8.58 -1.63
N ASN A 21 -14.95 -7.60 -2.49
CA ASN A 21 -13.94 -6.79 -3.14
C ASN A 21 -13.43 -5.70 -2.18
N LEU A 22 -12.14 -5.75 -1.87
CA LEU A 22 -11.44 -4.85 -0.94
C LEU A 22 -10.82 -3.64 -1.66
N GLY A 23 -10.99 -3.51 -2.98
CA GLY A 23 -10.40 -2.47 -3.79
C GLY A 23 -9.12 -2.91 -4.50
N LYS A 24 -8.39 -1.95 -5.06
CA LYS A 24 -7.09 -2.19 -5.72
C LYS A 24 -5.95 -2.02 -4.73
N THR A 25 -4.83 -2.68 -4.98
CA THR A 25 -3.60 -2.47 -4.20
C THR A 25 -3.18 -1.01 -4.27
N ASN A 26 -3.01 -0.37 -3.11
CA ASN A 26 -2.54 1.01 -2.99
C ASN A 26 -1.01 1.06 -2.85
N ASP A 27 -0.45 0.18 -2.02
CA ASP A 27 0.96 0.17 -1.66
C ASP A 27 1.48 -1.25 -1.35
N VAL A 28 2.81 -1.42 -1.29
CA VAL A 28 3.53 -2.63 -0.86
C VAL A 28 4.45 -2.28 0.30
N VAL A 29 4.35 -3.03 1.39
CA VAL A 29 5.22 -2.84 2.56
C VAL A 29 6.34 -3.86 2.51
N PHE A 30 7.58 -3.43 2.73
CA PHE A 30 8.77 -4.28 2.78
C PHE A 30 9.72 -3.85 3.91
N THR A 31 10.63 -4.73 4.32
CA THR A 31 11.66 -4.41 5.33
C THR A 31 12.86 -3.71 4.69
N TYR A 32 13.49 -2.81 5.44
CA TYR A 32 14.76 -2.20 5.09
C TYR A 32 15.77 -2.47 6.21
N PRO A 33 17.02 -2.87 5.91
CA PRO A 33 17.63 -2.96 4.57
C PRO A 33 17.37 -4.26 3.80
N GLU A 34 16.70 -5.25 4.38
CA GLU A 34 16.69 -6.62 3.81
C GLU A 34 15.80 -6.79 2.56
N GLY A 35 14.96 -5.82 2.22
CA GLY A 35 14.14 -5.83 1.01
C GLY A 35 13.01 -6.86 1.01
N ARG A 36 12.62 -7.40 2.17
CA ARG A 36 11.60 -8.47 2.24
C ARG A 36 10.20 -7.91 2.22
N VAL A 37 9.39 -8.29 1.22
CA VAL A 37 7.97 -7.91 1.14
C VAL A 37 7.19 -8.52 2.30
N LEU A 38 6.52 -7.67 3.08
CA LEU A 38 5.68 -8.04 4.22
C LEU A 38 4.21 -8.20 3.84
N GLY A 39 3.74 -7.45 2.85
CA GLY A 39 2.35 -7.46 2.44
C GLY A 39 1.97 -6.27 1.56
N ILE A 40 0.67 -6.15 1.31
CA ILE A 40 0.07 -5.09 0.49
C ILE A 40 -0.89 -4.24 1.32
N VAL A 41 -1.12 -3.02 0.87
CA VAL A 41 -2.10 -2.10 1.45
C VAL A 41 -3.24 -1.94 0.45
N VAL A 42 -4.49 -2.03 0.92
CA VAL A 42 -5.70 -1.79 0.11
C VAL A 42 -6.59 -0.74 0.79
N PRO A 43 -7.47 -0.04 0.06
CA PRO A 43 -8.46 0.83 0.67
C PRO A 43 -9.36 0.02 1.61
N GLY A 44 -9.43 0.35 2.89
CA GLY A 44 -10.43 -0.24 3.78
C GLY A 44 -11.83 0.21 3.38
N GLY A 45 -12.77 -0.73 3.42
CA GLY A 45 -14.06 -0.62 2.73
C GLY A 45 -14.89 0.63 3.03
N ARG A 46 -15.73 1.00 2.05
CA ARG A 46 -16.75 2.05 2.12
C ARG A 46 -17.93 1.63 3.01
N GLY A 47 -17.72 1.55 4.31
CA GLY A 47 -18.85 1.53 5.26
C GLY A 47 -19.59 2.87 5.25
N LEU A 48 -20.87 2.87 5.67
CA LEU A 48 -21.79 4.02 5.83
C LEU A 48 -21.31 5.14 6.78
N ARG A 49 -20.02 5.27 7.06
CA ARG A 49 -19.44 6.33 7.90
C ARG A 49 -18.62 7.27 7.02
N LEU A 50 -19.20 8.43 6.75
CA LEU A 50 -18.80 9.42 5.77
C LEU A 50 -17.34 9.92 5.75
N PHE A 51 -16.40 9.55 6.64
CA PHE A 51 -15.12 10.30 6.71
C PHE A 51 -13.84 9.55 7.11
N LYS A 52 -13.71 8.23 6.92
CA LYS A 52 -12.38 7.59 7.10
C LYS A 52 -12.06 6.58 6.00
N ASN A 53 -11.27 7.04 5.03
CA ASN A 53 -10.45 6.18 4.16
C ASN A 53 -9.39 5.52 5.06
N ASN A 54 -9.75 4.43 5.73
CA ASN A 54 -8.80 3.67 6.52
C ASN A 54 -8.14 2.65 5.58
N ASP A 55 -6.89 2.86 5.22
CA ASP A 55 -6.12 1.83 4.54
C ASP A 55 -6.02 0.56 5.40
N MET A 56 -6.05 -0.60 4.76
CA MET A 56 -5.99 -1.91 5.39
C MET A 56 -4.75 -2.65 4.91
N PHE A 57 -3.90 -3.04 5.85
CA PHE A 57 -2.74 -3.88 5.57
C PHE A 57 -3.14 -5.36 5.47
N ILE A 58 -2.70 -6.02 4.42
CA ILE A 58 -2.87 -7.45 4.17
C ILE A 58 -1.48 -8.09 4.14
N SER A 59 -1.21 -8.96 5.11
CA SER A 59 0.06 -9.69 5.16
C SER A 59 0.22 -10.59 3.94
N LEU A 60 1.47 -10.76 3.47
CA LEU A 60 1.82 -11.70 2.41
C LEU A 60 1.36 -13.14 2.73
N LYS A 61 1.29 -13.51 4.02
CA LYS A 61 0.78 -14.81 4.48
C LYS A 61 -0.71 -15.04 4.22
N SER A 62 -1.47 -13.94 4.08
CA SER A 62 -2.90 -13.98 3.78
C SER A 62 -3.17 -13.98 2.28
N ILE A 63 -2.17 -13.78 1.43
CA ILE A 63 -2.35 -13.85 -0.03
C ILE A 63 -2.38 -15.32 -0.44
N VAL A 64 -3.52 -15.76 -0.96
CA VAL A 64 -3.75 -17.13 -1.42
C VAL A 64 -3.20 -17.29 -2.84
N LYS A 65 -3.47 -16.33 -3.72
CA LYS A 65 -3.08 -16.39 -5.13
C LYS A 65 -3.05 -15.01 -5.77
N ILE A 66 -2.05 -14.77 -6.61
CA ILE A 66 -2.03 -13.61 -7.52
C ILE A 66 -2.39 -14.12 -8.91
N GLY A 67 -3.55 -13.69 -9.42
CA GLY A 67 -4.02 -13.99 -10.77
C GLY A 67 -3.65 -12.91 -11.78
N ALA A 68 -4.20 -13.03 -12.99
CA ALA A 68 -4.05 -12.03 -14.05
C ALA A 68 -4.69 -10.69 -13.63
N ASP A 69 -5.90 -10.72 -13.07
CA ASP A 69 -6.68 -9.52 -12.74
C ASP A 69 -6.91 -9.33 -11.23
N VAL A 70 -6.78 -10.40 -10.45
CA VAL A 70 -7.25 -10.45 -9.06
C VAL A 70 -6.20 -11.05 -8.13
N VAL A 71 -6.03 -10.45 -6.96
CA VAL A 71 -5.30 -10.99 -5.81
C VAL A 71 -6.32 -11.58 -4.85
N LEU A 72 -6.28 -12.89 -4.67
CA LEU A 72 -7.13 -13.61 -3.73
C LEU A 72 -6.47 -13.62 -2.35
N VAL A 73 -7.23 -13.24 -1.33
CA VAL A 73 -6.76 -13.18 0.06
C VAL A 73 -7.69 -13.97 0.98
N ASP A 74 -7.14 -14.58 2.02
CA ASP A 74 -7.91 -15.24 3.07
C ASP A 74 -7.78 -14.45 4.38
N LEU A 75 -8.86 -13.80 4.78
CA LEU A 75 -8.95 -13.00 6.00
C LEU A 75 -9.56 -13.75 7.19
N LYS A 76 -9.67 -15.10 7.16
CA LYS A 76 -10.37 -15.91 8.18
C LYS A 76 -9.88 -15.76 9.63
N SER A 77 -8.74 -15.14 9.92
CA SER A 77 -8.24 -15.03 11.30
C SER A 77 -7.16 -13.96 11.50
N SER A 78 -7.26 -12.78 10.87
CA SER A 78 -6.37 -11.70 11.32
C SER A 78 -6.79 -11.28 12.74
N PRO A 79 -5.89 -11.29 13.74
CA PRO A 79 -6.17 -10.53 14.95
C PRO A 79 -6.52 -9.12 14.49
N LYS A 80 -7.62 -8.56 15.03
CA LYS A 80 -8.00 -7.17 14.78
C LYS A 80 -6.70 -6.35 14.85
N PRO A 81 -6.37 -5.53 13.85
CA PRO A 81 -5.13 -4.78 13.91
C PRO A 81 -5.15 -3.96 15.19
N ASP A 82 -4.30 -4.36 16.14
CA ASP A 82 -4.09 -3.60 17.36
C ASP A 82 -3.44 -2.31 16.93
N ARG A 83 -4.30 -1.28 16.92
CA ARG A 83 -4.06 0.12 16.59
C ARG A 83 -4.40 0.47 15.14
N PRO A 84 -5.06 1.63 14.92
CA PRO A 84 -5.10 2.21 13.58
C PRO A 84 -3.68 2.32 13.07
N CYS A 85 -3.46 1.98 11.80
CA CYS A 85 -2.22 2.29 11.11
C CYS A 85 -1.94 3.80 11.35
N LYS A 86 -1.05 4.11 12.30
CA LYS A 86 -0.40 5.41 12.30
C LYS A 86 0.27 5.42 10.94
N LYS A 87 -0.14 6.32 10.05
CA LYS A 87 0.51 6.50 8.77
C LYS A 87 2.02 6.51 9.07
N PRO A 88 2.83 5.59 8.52
CA PRO A 88 4.26 5.78 8.59
C PRO A 88 4.50 7.18 8.01
N HIS A 89 5.25 7.99 8.74
CA HIS A 89 5.53 9.37 8.38
C HIS A 89 6.43 9.38 7.13
N TYR A 90 5.86 9.06 5.97
CA TYR A 90 6.56 9.10 4.69
C TYR A 90 6.95 10.53 4.31
N GLU A 91 6.35 11.53 4.97
CA GLU A 91 6.62 12.95 4.76
C GLU A 91 7.96 13.41 5.35
N GLU A 92 8.62 12.64 6.22
CA GLU A 92 9.94 12.99 6.77
C GLU A 92 11.11 12.45 5.95
N TYR A 93 10.90 11.41 5.14
CA TYR A 93 11.95 10.82 4.30
C TYR A 93 11.90 11.26 2.83
N CYS A 94 10.75 11.74 2.33
CA CYS A 94 10.59 12.21 0.95
C CYS A 94 10.73 13.74 0.79
N GLN A 95 11.37 14.42 1.74
CA GLN A 95 11.87 15.77 1.45
C GLN A 95 13.21 15.60 0.75
N PRO A 96 13.31 15.73 -0.58
CA PRO A 96 14.62 15.99 -1.16
C PRO A 96 15.14 17.25 -0.48
N GLU A 97 16.36 17.20 0.07
CA GLU A 97 17.06 18.42 0.46
C GLU A 97 16.96 19.37 -0.73
N ARG A 98 16.37 20.56 -0.51
CA ARG A 98 16.24 21.56 -1.56
C ARG A 98 17.65 21.79 -2.09
N PRO A 99 17.94 21.52 -3.39
CA PRO A 99 19.29 21.73 -3.89
C PRO A 99 19.67 23.19 -3.65
N GLU A 100 20.70 23.41 -2.83
CA GLU A 100 21.26 24.73 -2.64
C GLU A 100 21.88 25.17 -3.96
N GLY A 101 21.50 26.34 -4.45
CA GLY A 101 22.04 26.89 -5.70
C GLY A 101 21.08 26.90 -6.89
N ARG A 102 19.82 27.27 -6.70
CA ARG A 102 19.08 27.91 -7.80
C ARG A 102 19.77 29.26 -8.07
N ARG A 103 20.68 29.30 -9.05
CA ARG A 103 21.35 30.52 -9.48
C ARG A 103 20.30 31.60 -9.76
N SER A 104 20.46 32.78 -9.15
CA SER A 104 19.60 33.93 -9.44
C SER A 104 19.76 34.32 -10.90
N PHE A 105 18.68 34.72 -11.55
CA PHE A 105 18.71 35.23 -12.93
C PHE A 105 19.60 36.48 -13.06
N GLU A 106 19.89 37.13 -11.93
CA GLU A 106 20.75 38.32 -11.83
C GLU A 106 22.25 38.04 -12.05
N GLU A 107 22.68 36.78 -12.12
CA GLU A 107 24.10 36.42 -12.33
C GLU A 107 24.50 36.37 -13.83
N TYR A 108 23.61 36.83 -14.72
CA TYR A 108 23.78 36.80 -16.18
C TYR A 108 23.91 38.19 -16.83
N GLU A 109 24.04 39.27 -16.05
CA GLU A 109 24.37 40.62 -16.56
C GLU A 109 25.86 40.95 -16.41
#